data_AF-A0A7S0A2R0-F1
#
_entry.id   AF-A0A7S0A2R0-F1
#
_cell.length_a   1.000
_cell.length_b   1.000
_cell.length_c   1.000
_cell.angle_alpha   90.00
_cell.angle_beta   90.00
_cell.angle_gamma   90.00
#
_symmetry.space_group_name_H-M   'P 1'
#
loop_
_entity.id
_entity.type
_entity.pdbx_description
1 polymer ?
#
loop_
_entity_poly.entity_id
_entity_poly.type
_entity_poly.pdbx_seq_one_letter_code
_entity_poly.pdbx_strand_id
1 'polypeptide(L)'
;MNLYEDGQHSVGWHADNESLFQGKVRDCRIISLSLGQTRKFELKCKGGGFHRMFLSDGDLCTMEGLTQKYYQHRVPKEGGGKVGARINLTWRWVVEHTAGCATNTVVTAPQA
;
A
#
# COMPACT_ATOMS: atom_id res chain seq x y z
N MET A 1 6.29 1.73 6.26
CA MET A 1 7.31 2.33 5.37
C MET A 1 8.07 1.20 4.70
N ASN A 2 8.40 1.32 3.42
CA ASN A 2 9.24 0.36 2.69
C ASN A 2 10.47 1.07 2.13
N LEU A 3 11.66 0.54 2.39
CA LEU A 3 12.91 0.98 1.77
C LEU A 3 13.36 -0.08 0.75
N TYR A 4 13.58 0.36 -0.48
CA TYR A 4 14.16 -0.43 -1.55
C TYR A 4 15.55 0.15 -1.81
N GLU A 5 16.60 -0.52 -1.34
CA GLU A 5 17.97 0.01 -1.46
C GLU A 5 18.47 -0.03 -2.91
N ASP A 6 17.97 -1.01 -3.68
CA ASP A 6 18.33 -1.24 -5.07
C ASP A 6 17.18 -1.88 -5.88
N GLY A 7 17.51 -2.30 -7.11
CA GLY A 7 16.60 -3.00 -8.01
C GLY A 7 16.29 -4.46 -7.62
N GLN A 8 17.02 -5.06 -6.67
CA GLN A 8 16.78 -6.42 -6.19
C GLN A 8 15.72 -6.47 -5.10
N HIS A 9 15.56 -5.38 -4.34
CA HIS A 9 14.48 -5.25 -3.37
C HIS A 9 13.13 -5.18 -4.10
N SER A 10 12.17 -5.97 -3.65
CA SER A 10 10.86 -6.10 -4.31
C SER A 10 9.80 -6.49 -3.30
N VAL A 11 8.53 -6.28 -3.66
CA VAL A 11 7.40 -6.86 -2.94
C VAL A 11 6.60 -7.66 -3.95
N GLY A 12 6.28 -8.92 -3.61
CA GLY A 12 5.51 -9.82 -4.46
C GLY A 12 4.05 -9.38 -4.64
N TRP A 13 3.28 -10.16 -5.39
CA TRP A 13 1.85 -9.92 -5.55
C TRP A 13 1.12 -10.04 -4.21
N HIS A 14 0.50 -8.95 -3.77
CA HIS A 14 -0.27 -8.89 -2.52
C HIS A 14 -1.42 -7.90 -2.64
N ALA A 15 -2.29 -7.88 -1.65
CA ALA A 15 -3.29 -6.84 -1.45
C ALA A 15 -3.28 -6.48 0.04
N ASP A 16 -3.47 -5.20 0.36
CA ASP A 16 -3.52 -4.71 1.73
C ASP A 16 -4.90 -5.02 2.31
N ASN A 17 -5.10 -6.29 2.67
CA ASN A 17 -6.40 -6.87 2.94
C ASN A 17 -6.58 -7.38 4.38
N GLU A 18 -5.71 -6.90 5.27
CA GLU A 18 -5.78 -7.08 6.70
C GLU A 18 -7.14 -6.58 7.22
N SER A 19 -7.72 -7.31 8.18
CA SER A 19 -9.05 -7.00 8.73
C SER A 19 -9.14 -5.61 9.35
N LEU A 20 -8.02 -5.13 9.93
CA LEU A 20 -7.87 -3.80 10.52
C LEU A 20 -8.30 -2.64 9.60
N PHE A 21 -8.17 -2.82 8.28
CA PHE A 21 -8.50 -1.80 7.27
C PHE A 21 -9.85 -2.06 6.58
N GLN A 22 -10.46 -3.24 6.79
CA GLN A 22 -11.75 -3.64 6.20
C GLN A 22 -11.83 -3.51 4.66
N GLY A 23 -10.69 -3.50 3.96
CA GLY A 23 -10.60 -3.22 2.51
C GLY A 23 -11.22 -4.27 1.58
N LYS A 24 -11.72 -5.39 2.12
CA LYS A 24 -12.50 -6.40 1.36
C LYS A 24 -14.00 -6.11 1.34
N VAL A 25 -14.51 -5.28 2.23
CA VAL A 25 -15.95 -5.07 2.43
C VAL A 25 -16.40 -3.62 2.25
N ARG A 26 -15.50 -2.66 2.43
CA ARG A 26 -15.78 -1.22 2.27
C ARG A 26 -14.65 -0.52 1.52
N ASP A 27 -14.90 0.74 1.11
CA ASP A 27 -13.85 1.61 0.61
C ASP A 27 -12.72 1.72 1.65
N CYS A 28 -11.50 1.44 1.19
CA CYS A 28 -10.27 1.55 1.94
C CYS A 28 -9.30 2.41 1.14
N ARG A 29 -9.29 3.71 1.46
CA ARG A 29 -8.31 4.65 0.92
C ARG A 29 -6.92 4.27 1.42
N ILE A 30 -6.02 4.01 0.50
CA ILE A 30 -4.59 3.85 0.79
C ILE A 30 -3.85 4.90 -0.01
N ILE A 31 -3.00 5.66 0.66
CA ILE A 31 -2.16 6.69 0.03
C ILE A 31 -0.72 6.19 0.04
N SER A 32 -0.08 6.18 -1.11
CA SER A 32 1.30 5.75 -1.28
C SER A 32 2.13 6.88 -1.90
N LEU A 33 3.08 7.43 -1.14
CA LEU A 33 4.04 8.41 -1.61
C LEU A 33 5.36 7.72 -1.95
N SER A 34 5.88 8.01 -3.13
CA SER A 34 7.19 7.53 -3.60
C SER A 34 8.23 8.63 -3.52
N LEU A 35 9.41 8.31 -2.96
CA LEU A 35 10.55 9.23 -2.87
C LEU A 35 11.82 8.51 -3.36
N GLY A 36 12.65 9.20 -4.13
CA GLY A 36 13.88 8.67 -4.73
C GLY A 36 13.66 8.00 -6.08
N GLN A 37 14.34 6.87 -6.32
CA GLN A 37 14.40 6.22 -7.61
C GLN A 37 13.00 5.80 -8.12
N THR A 38 12.70 6.13 -9.39
CA THR A 38 11.47 5.67 -10.06
C THR A 38 11.41 4.15 -10.10
N ARG A 39 10.27 3.56 -9.73
CA ARG A 39 10.05 2.10 -9.77
C ARG A 39 8.74 1.73 -10.45
N LYS A 40 8.73 0.57 -11.09
CA LYS A 40 7.48 -0.06 -11.58
C LYS A 40 6.57 -0.40 -10.41
N PHE A 41 5.30 -0.03 -10.55
CA PHE A 41 4.20 -0.53 -9.74
C PHE A 41 3.22 -1.24 -10.67
N GLU A 42 2.93 -2.50 -10.37
CA GLU A 42 2.06 -3.33 -11.20
C GLU A 42 0.80 -3.69 -10.43
N LEU A 43 -0.34 -3.61 -11.10
CA LEU A 43 -1.66 -3.89 -10.56
C LEU A 43 -2.33 -4.96 -11.44
N LYS A 44 -2.76 -6.07 -10.83
CA LYS A 44 -3.41 -7.19 -11.50
C LYS A 44 -4.80 -7.40 -10.91
N CYS A 45 -5.82 -7.42 -11.76
CA CYS A 45 -7.18 -7.77 -11.36
C CYS A 45 -7.30 -9.30 -11.23
N LYS A 46 -7.97 -9.77 -10.17
CA LYS A 46 -8.24 -11.20 -9.95
C LYS A 46 -9.14 -11.81 -11.02
N GLY A 47 -10.01 -11.01 -11.63
CA GLY A 47 -10.90 -11.40 -12.74
C GLY A 47 -10.28 -11.26 -14.14
N GLY A 48 -9.00 -10.88 -14.23
CA GLY A 48 -8.33 -10.59 -15.49
C GLY A 48 -8.14 -9.08 -15.72
N GLY A 49 -7.00 -8.72 -16.31
CA GLY A 49 -6.55 -7.33 -16.45
C GLY A 49 -5.24 -7.09 -15.70
N PHE A 50 -4.36 -6.34 -16.34
CA PHE A 50 -3.03 -6.02 -15.82
C PHE A 50 -2.68 -4.59 -16.23
N HIS A 51 -2.25 -3.80 -15.25
CA HIS A 51 -1.82 -2.43 -15.43
C HIS A 51 -0.41 -2.26 -14.85
N ARG A 52 0.40 -1.45 -15.51
CA ARG A 52 1.72 -1.06 -15.05
C ARG A 52 1.82 0.44 -15.07
N MET A 53 2.35 1.01 -14.01
CA MET A 53 2.71 2.42 -13.90
C MET A 53 4.12 2.57 -13.33
N PHE A 54 4.73 3.71 -13.61
CA PHE A 54 6.01 4.09 -13.02
C PHE A 54 5.74 5.15 -11.97
N LEU A 55 6.18 4.92 -10.74
CA LEU A 55 6.08 5.88 -9.66
C LEU A 55 7.46 6.49 -9.42
N SER A 56 7.59 7.77 -9.75
CA SER A 56 8.79 8.59 -9.66
C SER A 56 8.89 9.31 -8.32
N ASP A 57 9.97 10.05 -8.13
CA ASP A 57 10.13 10.91 -6.96
C ASP A 57 8.99 11.92 -6.85
N GLY A 58 8.37 11.99 -5.67
CA GLY A 58 7.25 12.87 -5.38
C GLY A 58 5.88 12.35 -5.83
N ASP A 59 5.82 11.23 -6.56
CA ASP A 59 4.53 10.70 -7.04
C ASP A 59 3.68 10.16 -5.90
N LEU A 60 2.44 10.65 -5.86
CA LEU A 60 1.39 10.18 -4.97
C LEU A 60 0.44 9.24 -5.72
N CYS A 61 0.34 8.00 -5.27
CA CYS A 61 -0.58 7.00 -5.81
C CYS A 61 -1.62 6.63 -4.76
N THR A 62 -2.90 6.70 -5.12
CA THR A 62 -3.99 6.25 -4.26
C THR A 62 -4.59 4.94 -4.76
N MET A 63 -4.97 4.07 -3.82
CA MET A 63 -5.80 2.90 -4.07
C MET A 63 -7.10 3.11 -3.30
N GLU A 64 -8.24 3.06 -3.99
CA GLU A 64 -9.52 3.52 -3.46
C GLU A 64 -10.66 2.58 -3.85
N GLY A 65 -11.79 2.70 -3.18
CA GLY A 65 -12.91 1.78 -3.31
C GLY A 65 -12.51 0.36 -2.88
N LEU A 66 -12.85 -0.62 -3.70
CA LEU A 66 -12.62 -2.04 -3.42
C LEU A 66 -11.36 -2.59 -4.08
N THR A 67 -10.33 -1.75 -4.32
CA THR A 67 -9.06 -2.19 -4.92
C THR A 67 -8.48 -3.40 -4.21
N GLN A 68 -8.45 -3.42 -2.87
CA GLN A 68 -7.86 -4.51 -2.08
C GLN A 68 -8.68 -5.81 -2.14
N LYS A 69 -9.96 -5.73 -2.51
CA LYS A 69 -10.82 -6.88 -2.77
C LYS A 69 -10.51 -7.51 -4.14
N TYR A 70 -10.46 -6.69 -5.19
CA TYR A 70 -10.46 -7.17 -6.58
C TYR A 70 -9.08 -7.22 -7.23
N TYR A 71 -8.10 -6.49 -6.72
CA TYR A 71 -6.78 -6.38 -7.31
C TYR A 71 -5.69 -6.87 -6.35
N GLN A 72 -4.56 -7.24 -6.93
CA GLN A 72 -3.29 -7.39 -6.24
C GLN A 72 -2.30 -6.42 -6.87
N HIS A 73 -1.36 -5.93 -6.08
CA HIS A 73 -0.29 -5.08 -6.56
C HIS A 73 1.08 -5.62 -6.17
N ARG A 74 2.11 -5.15 -6.86
CA ARG A 74 3.50 -5.50 -6.56
C ARG A 74 4.46 -4.40 -7.02
N VAL A 75 5.66 -4.43 -6.43
CA VAL A 75 6.84 -3.69 -6.92
C VAL A 75 7.85 -4.74 -7.36
N PRO A 76 7.99 -5.03 -8.66
CA PRO A 76 8.88 -6.08 -9.13
C PRO A 76 10.36 -5.68 -8.99
N LYS A 77 11.23 -6.68 -9.09
CA LYS A 77 12.67 -6.46 -9.28
C LYS A 77 12.91 -5.71 -10.60
N GLU A 78 13.92 -4.86 -10.60
CA GLU A 78 14.40 -4.16 -11.78
C GLU A 78 15.81 -4.65 -12.13
N GLY A 79 15.95 -5.14 -13.37
CA GLY A 79 17.25 -5.52 -13.93
C GLY A 79 17.76 -4.44 -14.88
N GLY A 80 19.04 -4.52 -15.25
CA GLY A 80 19.60 -3.70 -16.34
C GLY A 80 20.48 -2.51 -15.92
N GLY A 81 20.92 -2.42 -14.66
CA GLY A 81 21.87 -1.40 -14.23
C GLY A 81 21.87 -1.14 -12.72
N LYS A 82 22.63 -0.14 -12.28
CA LYS A 82 22.57 0.39 -10.91
C LYS A 82 21.25 1.16 -10.74
N VAL A 83 20.28 0.53 -10.09
CA VAL A 83 19.00 1.15 -9.70
C VAL A 83 19.20 1.78 -8.32
N GLY A 84 18.92 3.07 -8.19
CA GLY A 84 19.06 3.80 -6.93
C GLY A 84 18.01 3.41 -5.87
N ALA A 85 18.19 3.96 -4.67
CA ALA A 85 17.29 3.71 -3.55
C ALA A 85 15.93 4.42 -3.73
N ARG A 86 14.86 3.79 -3.24
CA ARG A 86 13.50 4.34 -3.17
C ARG A 86 12.90 4.11 -1.79
N ILE A 87 12.24 5.13 -1.26
CA ILE A 87 11.40 5.04 -0.07
C ILE A 87 9.93 5.10 -0.51
N ASN A 88 9.10 4.25 0.09
CA ASN A 88 7.65 4.32 -0.05
C ASN A 88 7.00 4.49 1.32
N LEU A 89 6.22 5.55 1.45
CA LEU A 89 5.41 5.82 2.62
C LEU A 89 3.95 5.49 2.28
N THR A 90 3.34 4.61 3.08
CA THR A 90 1.96 4.17 2.86
C THR A 90 1.13 4.52 4.07
N TRP A 91 0.12 5.36 3.87
CA TRP A 91 -0.88 5.68 4.89
C TRP A 91 -2.11 4.80 4.68
N ARG A 92 -2.59 4.25 5.79
CA ARG A 92 -3.78 3.40 5.90
C ARG A 92 -4.56 3.83 7.12
N TRP A 93 -5.87 3.66 7.08
CA TRP A 93 -6.75 3.94 8.21
C TRP A 93 -7.11 2.65 8.91
N VAL A 94 -6.74 2.54 10.19
CA VAL A 94 -7.25 1.48 11.05
C VAL A 94 -8.68 1.83 11.41
N VAL A 95 -9.62 0.97 11.01
CA VAL A 95 -11.07 1.15 11.24
C VAL A 95 -11.67 0.04 12.09
N GLU A 96 -10.97 -1.09 12.21
CA GLU A 96 -11.32 -2.17 13.13
C GLU A 96 -10.16 -2.37 14.10
N HIS A 97 -10.43 -2.14 15.39
CA HIS A 97 -9.46 -2.35 16.46
C HIS A 97 -9.72 -3.71 17.12
N THR A 98 -8.69 -4.56 17.20
CA THR A 98 -8.78 -5.84 17.92
C THR A 98 -8.53 -5.66 19.43
N ALA A 99 -8.93 -6.65 20.23
CA ALA A 99 -8.58 -6.70 21.64
C ALA A 99 -7.04 -6.74 21.79
N GLY A 100 -6.46 -5.69 22.38
CA GLY A 100 -5.01 -5.48 22.49
C GLY A 100 -4.42 -4.43 21.54
N CYS A 101 -5.23 -3.80 20.68
CA CYS A 101 -4.76 -2.69 19.86
C CYS A 101 -4.42 -1.47 20.74
N ALA A 102 -3.21 -0.93 20.62
CA ALA A 102 -2.71 0.17 21.45
C ALA A 102 -3.54 1.47 21.32
N THR A 103 -4.25 1.62 20.21
CA THR A 103 -5.16 2.75 19.94
C THR A 103 -6.62 2.44 20.28
N ASN A 104 -6.92 1.27 20.85
CA ASN A 104 -8.26 0.87 21.32
C ASN A 104 -8.58 1.44 22.71
N THR A 105 -7.96 2.56 23.10
CA THR A 105 -8.33 3.28 24.31
C THR A 105 -9.67 3.95 24.03
N VAL A 106 -10.74 3.41 24.61
CA VAL A 106 -12.06 4.04 24.62
C VAL A 106 -11.88 5.44 25.20
N VAL A 107 -11.96 6.47 24.34
CA VAL A 107 -12.09 7.85 24.80
C VAL A 107 -13.47 7.92 25.45
N THR A 108 -13.52 7.76 26.77
CA THR A 108 -14.72 8.02 27.54
C THR A 108 -15.03 9.50 27.36
N ALA A 109 -16.17 9.81 26.74
CA ALA A 109 -16.67 11.17 26.71
C ALA A 109 -16.81 11.67 28.16
N PRO A 110 -16.45 12.93 28.46
CA PRO A 110 -16.65 13.46 29.80
C PRO A 110 -18.16 13.44 30.09
N GLN A 111 -18.54 12.77 31.18
CA GLN A 111 -19.90 12.85 31.70
C GLN A 111 -20.14 14.31 32.13
N ALA A 112 -21.21 14.90 31.60
CA ALA A 112 -21.70 16.22 31.98
C ALA A 112 -22.30 16.21 33.39
#